data_AF-A0A2D7BN28-F1
#
_entry.id   AF-A0A2D7BN28-F1
#
_cell.length_a   1.000
_cell.length_b   1.000
_cell.length_c   1.000
_cell.angle_alpha   90.00
_cell.angle_beta   90.00
_cell.angle_gamma   90.00
#
_symmetry.space_group_name_H-M   'P 1'
#
loop_
_entity.id
_entity.type
_entity.pdbx_description
1 polymer ?
#
loop_
_entity_poly.entity_id
_entity_poly.type
_entity_poly.pdbx_seq_one_letter_code
_entity_poly.pdbx_strand_id
1 'polypeptide(L)'
;MMTDLTNDIIRDIILGEFYKRSQGKSEIPKIHMYNFPQLKEIENEVIFQNIKYLINEGLVRGGIDQDENQSFPWITRLTSLGIKFVEDKK
;
A
#
# COMPACT_ATOMS: atom_id res chain seq x y z
N MET A 1 1.50 5.07 -23.37
CA MET A 1 0.65 3.93 -23.01
C MET A 1 0.55 3.94 -21.50
N MET A 2 -0.67 4.00 -20.95
CA MET A 2 -0.89 3.73 -19.53
C MET A 2 -0.47 2.28 -19.29
N THR A 3 0.51 2.07 -18.42
CA THR A 3 0.80 0.72 -17.91
C THR A 3 -0.30 0.36 -16.93
N ASP A 4 -1.26 -0.47 -17.36
CA ASP A 4 -2.27 -1.05 -16.48
C ASP A 4 -1.57 -2.03 -15.52
N LEU A 5 -1.20 -1.56 -14.34
CA LEU A 5 -0.75 -2.43 -13.27
C LEU A 5 -1.92 -3.25 -12.76
N THR A 6 -1.72 -4.56 -12.60
CA THR A 6 -2.73 -5.40 -11.96
C THR A 6 -2.83 -5.07 -10.47
N ASN A 7 -3.98 -5.36 -9.86
CA ASN A 7 -4.18 -5.21 -8.41
C ASN A 7 -3.13 -5.96 -7.59
N ASP A 8 -2.65 -7.12 -8.06
CA ASP A 8 -1.56 -7.84 -7.39
C ASP A 8 -0.26 -7.03 -7.38
N ILE A 9 0.11 -6.42 -8.51
CA ILE A 9 1.33 -5.60 -8.61
C ILE A 9 1.23 -4.36 -7.72
N ILE A 10 0.07 -3.69 -7.70
CA ILE A 10 -0.16 -2.52 -6.84
C ILE A 10 0.01 -2.90 -5.36
N ARG A 11 -0.58 -4.01 -4.94
CA ARG A 11 -0.46 -4.51 -3.56
C ARG A 11 0.98 -4.87 -3.23
N ASP A 12 1.70 -5.49 -4.14
CA ASP A 12 3.11 -5.86 -3.93
C ASP A 12 4.03 -4.64 -3.83
N ILE A 13 3.77 -3.58 -4.61
CA ILE A 13 4.47 -2.29 -4.47
C ILE A 13 4.25 -1.72 -3.06
N ILE A 14 3.00 -1.65 -2.61
CA ILE A 14 2.66 -1.09 -1.29
C ILE A 14 3.28 -1.93 -0.17
N LEU A 15 3.07 -3.25 -0.17
CA LEU A 15 3.59 -4.15 0.84
C LEU A 15 5.12 -4.15 0.87
N GLY A 16 5.76 -4.19 -0.29
CA GLY A 16 7.21 -4.15 -0.42
C GLY A 16 7.83 -2.87 0.14
N GLU A 17 7.20 -1.72 -0.12
CA GLU A 17 7.65 -0.44 0.43
C GLU A 17 7.51 -0.38 1.95
N PHE A 18 6.37 -0.80 2.51
CA PHE A 18 6.21 -0.86 3.96
C PHE A 18 7.09 -1.92 4.63
N TYR A 19 7.44 -3.01 3.93
CA TYR A 19 8.43 -3.98 4.39
C TYR A 19 9.82 -3.35 4.49
N LYS A 20 10.28 -2.66 3.45
CA LYS A 20 11.57 -1.93 3.47
C LYS A 20 11.61 -0.90 4.60
N ARG A 21 10.52 -0.16 4.82
CA ARG A 21 10.40 0.80 5.94
C ARG A 21 10.54 0.11 7.29
N SER A 22 9.91 -1.05 7.50
CA SER A 22 10.01 -1.81 8.75
C SER A 22 11.44 -2.27 9.07
N GLN A 23 12.28 -2.42 8.05
CA GLN A 23 13.68 -2.80 8.15
C GLN A 23 14.64 -1.60 8.18
N GLY A 24 14.14 -0.36 8.11
CA GLY A 24 14.97 0.84 7.99
C GLY A 24 15.73 0.96 6.67
N LYS A 25 15.27 0.27 5.61
CA LYS A 25 15.94 0.17 4.29
C LYS A 25 15.20 0.91 3.17
N SER A 26 14.13 1.65 3.49
CA SER A 26 13.43 2.42 2.46
C SER A 26 14.19 3.70 2.13
N GLU A 27 14.39 3.92 0.84
CA GLU A 27 14.93 5.16 0.26
C GLU A 27 13.82 6.16 -0.06
N ILE A 28 12.55 5.73 -0.04
CA ILE A 28 11.40 6.60 -0.29
C ILE A 28 11.09 7.35 1.02
N PRO A 29 11.01 8.69 0.99
CA PRO A 29 10.62 9.45 2.17
C PRO A 29 9.25 9.02 2.70
N LYS A 30 8.93 9.35 3.95
CA LYS A 30 7.61 9.05 4.56
C LYS A 30 6.50 9.92 3.93
N ILE A 31 6.19 9.65 2.67
CA ILE A 31 5.10 10.24 1.88
C ILE A 31 3.89 9.32 1.87
N HIS A 32 2.73 9.91 1.56
CA HIS A 32 1.49 9.20 1.32
C HIS A 32 1.63 8.24 0.12
N MET A 33 1.03 7.05 0.20
CA MET A 33 1.22 6.00 -0.82
C MET A 33 0.70 6.35 -2.22
N TYR A 34 -0.28 7.25 -2.35
CA TYR A 34 -0.68 7.83 -3.64
C TYR A 34 0.48 8.53 -4.37
N ASN A 35 1.50 8.96 -3.64
CA ASN A 35 2.67 9.65 -4.19
C ASN A 35 3.88 8.72 -4.37
N PHE A 36 3.72 7.40 -4.21
CA PHE A 36 4.80 6.48 -4.52
C PHE A 36 5.16 6.60 -6.01
N PRO A 37 6.45 6.74 -6.37
CA PRO A 37 6.85 6.91 -7.77
C PRO A 37 6.27 5.85 -8.70
N GLN A 38 6.17 4.60 -8.23
CA GLN A 38 5.64 3.46 -8.97
C GLN A 38 4.11 3.49 -9.17
N LEU A 39 3.38 4.30 -8.38
CA LEU A 39 1.92 4.39 -8.43
C LEU A 39 1.43 5.72 -9.05
N LYS A 40 2.34 6.59 -9.48
CA LYS A 40 2.03 7.97 -9.90
C LYS A 40 1.03 8.08 -11.05
N GLU A 41 0.99 7.09 -11.94
CA GLU A 41 0.08 7.06 -13.10
C GLU A 41 -1.19 6.23 -12.86
N ILE A 42 -1.35 5.68 -11.65
CA ILE A 42 -2.52 4.87 -11.30
C ILE A 42 -3.60 5.77 -10.71
N GLU A 43 -4.85 5.55 -11.11
CA GLU A 43 -5.99 6.26 -10.54
C GLU A 43 -6.08 6.06 -9.02
N ASN A 44 -6.30 7.16 -8.29
CA ASN A 44 -6.40 7.12 -6.83
C ASN A 44 -7.48 6.14 -6.34
N GLU A 45 -8.58 5.98 -7.07
CA GLU A 45 -9.64 5.04 -6.72
C GLU A 45 -9.15 3.58 -6.76
N VAL A 46 -8.33 3.23 -7.76
CA VAL A 46 -7.75 1.88 -7.85
C VAL A 46 -6.79 1.63 -6.69
N ILE A 47 -5.94 2.61 -6.37
CA ILE A 47 -5.03 2.54 -5.22
C ILE A 47 -5.85 2.41 -3.92
N PHE A 48 -6.92 3.19 -3.76
CA PHE A 48 -7.83 3.16 -2.61
C PHE A 48 -8.38 1.75 -2.35
N GLN A 49 -8.95 1.12 -3.38
CA GLN A 49 -9.53 -0.23 -3.24
C GLN A 49 -8.49 -1.27 -2.85
N ASN A 50 -7.27 -1.17 -3.39
CA ASN A 50 -6.18 -2.07 -3.02
C ASN A 50 -5.74 -1.88 -1.57
N ILE A 51 -5.70 -0.65 -1.05
CA ILE A 51 -5.36 -0.42 0.36
C ILE A 51 -6.46 -0.93 1.28
N LYS A 52 -7.73 -0.67 0.93
CA LYS A 52 -8.89 -1.19 1.66
C LYS A 52 -8.84 -2.72 1.75
N TYR A 53 -8.49 -3.39 0.65
CA TYR A 53 -8.26 -4.83 0.63
C TYR A 53 -7.15 -5.23 1.62
N LEU A 54 -5.97 -4.60 1.57
CA LEU A 54 -4.85 -4.93 2.46
C LEU A 54 -5.18 -4.75 3.94
N ILE A 55 -5.99 -3.74 4.29
CA ILE A 55 -6.49 -3.49 5.64
C ILE A 55 -7.45 -4.60 6.06
N ASN A 56 -8.43 -4.94 5.22
CA ASN A 56 -9.45 -5.95 5.50
C ASN A 56 -8.84 -7.36 5.67
N GLU A 57 -7.84 -7.71 4.86
CA GLU A 57 -7.09 -8.97 4.99
C GLU A 57 -6.13 -8.98 6.18
N GLY A 58 -6.01 -7.87 6.90
CA GLY A 58 -5.13 -7.76 8.06
C GLY A 58 -3.64 -7.87 7.71
N LEU A 59 -3.25 -7.62 6.47
CA LEU A 59 -1.84 -7.59 6.04
C LEU A 59 -1.13 -6.33 6.53
N VAL A 60 -1.88 -5.26 6.76
CA VAL A 60 -1.36 -3.98 7.26
C VAL A 60 -2.15 -3.49 8.46
N ARG A 61 -1.52 -2.67 9.31
CA ARG A 61 -2.20 -1.82 10.29
C ARG A 61 -2.44 -0.46 9.65
N GLY A 62 -3.71 -0.09 9.57
CA GLY A 62 -4.16 1.11 8.89
C GLY A 62 -5.61 1.44 9.25
N GLY A 63 -6.13 2.46 8.61
CA GLY A 63 -7.51 2.89 8.75
C GLY A 63 -7.98 3.60 7.48
N ILE A 64 -9.27 3.92 7.45
CA ILE A 64 -9.87 4.78 6.43
C ILE A 64 -10.54 5.90 7.19
N ASP A 65 -10.02 7.11 7.05
CA ASP A 65 -10.66 8.31 7.57
C ASP A 65 -11.81 8.66 6.61
N GLN A 66 -13.02 8.73 7.14
CA GLN A 66 -14.22 9.12 6.38
C GLN A 66 -14.60 10.55 6.75
N ASP A 67 -14.73 11.39 5.73
CA ASP A 67 -15.33 12.73 5.80
C ASP A 67 -16.55 12.78 4.85
N GLU A 68 -17.40 13.80 4.96
CA GLU A 68 -18.73 13.87 4.32
C GLU A 68 -18.72 13.57 2.81
N ASN A 69 -17.61 13.84 2.11
CA ASN A 69 -17.45 13.60 0.67
C ASN A 69 -16.17 12.85 0.28
N GLN A 70 -15.32 12.46 1.23
CA GLN A 70 -13.97 11.94 0.92
C GLN A 70 -13.55 10.82 1.87
N SER A 71 -12.80 9.86 1.35
CA SER A 71 -12.24 8.75 2.13
C SER A 71 -10.74 8.67 1.91
N PHE A 72 -9.99 8.70 3.01
CA PHE A 72 -8.53 8.70 2.98
C PHE A 72 -8.00 7.48 3.73
N PRO A 73 -7.50 6.46 3.02
CA PRO A 73 -6.87 5.33 3.65
C PRO A 73 -5.48 5.74 4.13
N TRP A 74 -5.01 5.13 5.22
CA TRP A 74 -3.64 5.26 5.69
C TRP A 74 -3.12 3.93 6.20
N ILE A 75 -1.80 3.74 6.11
CA ILE A 75 -1.09 2.56 6.62
C ILE A 75 0.04 3.04 7.54
N THR A 76 0.13 2.46 8.73
CA THR A 76 1.23 2.73 9.68
C THR A 76 2.36 1.73 9.55
N ARG A 77 2.04 0.43 9.42
CA ARG A 77 3.01 -0.66 9.34
C ARG A 77 2.40 -1.93 8.78
N LEU A 78 3.24 -2.88 8.38
CA LEU A 78 2.82 -4.26 8.16
C LEU A 78 2.44 -4.95 9.48
N THR A 79 1.50 -5.89 9.42
CA THR A 79 1.31 -6.87 10.49
C THR A 79 2.33 -8.00 10.37
N SER A 80 2.41 -8.88 11.38
CA SER A 80 3.21 -10.11 11.27
C SER A 80 2.76 -11.00 10.11
N LEU A 81 1.45 -11.00 9.80
CA LEU A 81 0.91 -11.72 8.64
C LEU A 81 1.39 -11.09 7.32
N GLY A 82 1.33 -9.76 7.19
CA GLY A 82 1.81 -9.06 6.00
C GLY A 82 3.32 -9.22 5.79
N ILE A 83 4.11 -9.20 6.86
CA ILE A 83 5.55 -9.50 6.81
C ILE A 83 5.78 -10.90 6.25
N LYS A 84 5.13 -11.91 6.83
CA LYS A 84 5.25 -13.29 6.37
C LYS A 84 4.82 -13.45 4.91
N PHE A 85 3.70 -12.82 4.52
CA PHE A 85 3.22 -12.84 3.14
C PHE A 85 4.24 -12.29 2.14
N VAL A 86 4.95 -11.21 2.49
CA VAL A 86 6.02 -10.65 1.64
C VAL A 86 7.24 -11.57 1.60
N GLU A 87 7.56 -12.24 2.71
CA GLU A 87 8.71 -13.15 2.80
C GLU A 87 8.47 -14.46 2.06
N ASP A 88 7.26 -15.04 2.14
CA ASP A 88 6.88 -16.29 1.46
C ASP A 88 6.81 -16.15 -0.08
N LYS A 89 6.73 -14.91 -0.60
CA LYS A 89 6.74 -14.60 -2.04
C LYS A 89 8.14 -14.51 -2.65
N LYS A 90 9.21 -14.53 -1.84
CA LYS A 90 10.60 -14.43 -2.31
C LYS A 90 11.19 -15.81 -2.63
#